data_AF-A0A1T4XXG6-F1
#
_entry.id   AF-A0A1T4XXG6-F1
#
_cell.length_a   1.000
_cell.length_b   1.000
_cell.length_c   1.000
_cell.angle_alpha   90.00
_cell.angle_beta   90.00
_cell.angle_gamma   90.00
#
_symmetry.space_group_name_H-M   'P 1'
#
loop_
_entity.id
_entity.type
_entity.pdbx_description
1 polymer ?
#
loop_
_entity_poly.entity_id
_entity_poly.type
_entity_poly.pdbx_seq_one_letter_code
_entity_poly.pdbx_strand_id
1 'polypeptide(L)'
;MLQFGAAGQFEATSNTVKNDILNEEIAPIARGENRADCGIDTRILQSLVVLVKQYGYLRVSELNRRCPYISSDVSCAGSSSMHCESTARAVDLWKIGGVQVDGGAETEPYLAFLNTFMPAGTNALQGQCGRTNDPAWTNLVIGYIDDCTHQHVDLRNATGDLNLASAPVGLPGGTVVQAVGTAGSGWQTLPTPITVSSGQISTVNMGGSWPQIWVNEGGTLVEIWGDSAGWHKVPTGIQINPSATISAIRAGNEPNARIYVNDSGSLLEAYGNSSGWHLGNTGVQIGSGQISAVYTGGTWGRIMVNEDGFLKEVYADSSGWHKGDTGIALGNAYISAVNLGGTSLQVMASQGGYLYQIAGYGGAWHKDATGLNIGTGYISAVDMGGGWPQVAVNGGGYLQFAVGTNSGWQLLGTGKQIGPGLVPALNMQPGVTTNNWPSVITLM
;
A
#
# COMPACT_ATOMS: atom_id res chain seq x y z
N MET A 1 -5.63 -32.51 -14.25
CA MET A 1 -4.42 -31.69 -14.47
C MET A 1 -4.82 -30.59 -15.44
N LEU A 2 -5.28 -29.45 -14.91
CA LEU A 2 -5.73 -28.32 -15.74
C LEU A 2 -4.48 -27.71 -16.39
N GLN A 3 -4.39 -27.78 -17.71
CA GLN A 3 -3.35 -27.08 -18.46
C GLN A 3 -3.63 -25.58 -18.36
N PHE A 4 -2.79 -24.90 -17.59
CA PHE A 4 -2.76 -23.45 -17.55
C PHE A 4 -2.35 -22.91 -18.93
N GLY A 5 -3.11 -21.95 -19.47
CA GLY A 5 -2.51 -20.95 -20.36
C GLY A 5 -1.37 -20.26 -19.61
N ALA A 6 -0.32 -19.82 -20.30
CA ALA A 6 0.91 -19.39 -19.61
C ALA A 6 0.59 -18.36 -18.49
N ALA A 7 1.17 -18.56 -17.31
CA ALA A 7 0.92 -17.69 -16.15
C ALA A 7 1.17 -16.21 -16.51
N GLY A 8 0.23 -15.33 -16.16
CA GLY A 8 0.29 -13.89 -16.43
C GLY A 8 -0.33 -13.47 -17.77
N GLN A 9 -1.08 -14.34 -18.45
CA GLN A 9 -1.72 -14.00 -19.73
C GLN A 9 -3.04 -13.24 -19.52
N PHE A 10 -3.16 -12.10 -20.19
CA PHE A 10 -4.36 -11.26 -20.23
C PHE A 10 -4.80 -11.09 -21.68
N GLU A 11 -6.05 -11.45 -21.97
CA GLU A 11 -6.68 -11.28 -23.27
C GLU A 11 -7.88 -10.35 -23.11
N ALA A 12 -7.97 -9.28 -23.90
CA ALA A 12 -9.09 -8.35 -23.80
C ALA A 12 -9.57 -7.98 -25.19
N THR A 13 -10.70 -8.57 -25.57
CA THR A 13 -11.19 -8.54 -26.95
C THR A 13 -12.67 -8.22 -26.92
N SER A 14 -13.10 -7.10 -27.49
CA SER A 14 -14.52 -6.73 -27.51
C SER A 14 -15.33 -7.58 -28.48
N ASN A 15 -14.72 -7.99 -29.60
CA ASN A 15 -15.38 -8.78 -30.64
C ASN A 15 -14.39 -9.66 -31.43
N THR A 16 -14.06 -9.27 -32.66
CA THR A 16 -13.24 -10.06 -33.61
C THR A 16 -11.78 -9.63 -33.65
N VAL A 17 -11.47 -8.40 -33.23
CA VAL A 17 -10.11 -7.88 -33.20
C VAL A 17 -9.46 -8.27 -31.88
N LYS A 18 -8.60 -9.28 -31.91
CA LYS A 18 -7.88 -9.75 -30.73
C LYS A 18 -7.11 -8.61 -30.05
N ASN A 19 -7.31 -8.44 -28.75
CA ASN A 19 -6.61 -7.47 -27.90
C ASN A 19 -6.91 -5.99 -28.20
N ASP A 20 -8.01 -5.65 -28.86
CA ASP A 20 -8.38 -4.26 -29.11
C ASP A 20 -8.64 -3.47 -27.81
N ILE A 21 -9.37 -4.04 -26.84
CA ILE A 21 -9.56 -3.43 -25.51
C ILE A 21 -8.20 -3.17 -24.83
N LEU A 22 -7.28 -4.14 -24.88
CA LEU A 22 -5.95 -3.98 -24.28
C LEU A 22 -5.18 -2.83 -24.94
N ASN A 23 -5.15 -2.80 -26.27
CA ASN A 23 -4.33 -1.86 -27.04
C ASN A 23 -4.91 -0.44 -27.04
N GLU A 24 -6.24 -0.32 -27.02
CA GLU A 24 -6.93 0.94 -27.26
C GLU A 24 -7.49 1.60 -26.00
N GLU A 25 -7.76 0.82 -24.94
CA GLU A 25 -8.24 1.35 -23.65
C GLU A 25 -7.16 1.24 -22.56
N ILE A 26 -6.68 0.02 -22.26
CA ILE A 26 -5.83 -0.23 -21.09
C ILE A 26 -4.41 0.30 -21.26
N ALA A 27 -3.75 -0.01 -22.37
CA ALA A 27 -2.36 0.35 -22.58
C ALA A 27 -2.11 1.88 -22.65
N PRO A 28 -2.99 2.69 -23.27
CA PRO A 28 -2.91 4.16 -23.18
C PRO A 28 -3.02 4.68 -21.74
N ILE A 29 -4.00 4.19 -20.97
CA ILE A 29 -4.14 4.56 -19.55
C ILE A 29 -2.87 4.22 -18.76
N ALA A 30 -2.31 3.02 -18.98
CA ALA A 30 -1.08 2.58 -18.33
C ALA A 30 0.14 3.45 -18.68
N ARG A 31 0.15 4.12 -19.84
CA ARG A 31 1.18 5.08 -20.25
C ARG A 31 0.87 6.52 -19.81
N GLY A 32 -0.24 6.75 -19.12
CA GLY A 32 -0.70 8.08 -18.74
C GLY A 32 -1.27 8.91 -19.90
N GLU A 33 -1.65 8.26 -21.00
CA GLU A 33 -2.29 8.91 -22.14
C GLU A 33 -3.79 9.10 -21.86
N ASN A 34 -4.29 10.33 -22.06
CA ASN A 34 -5.72 10.60 -21.97
C ASN A 34 -6.36 10.45 -23.35
N ARG A 35 -7.20 9.43 -23.52
CA ARG A 35 -8.00 9.23 -24.73
C ARG A 35 -9.45 9.57 -24.44
N ALA A 36 -10.01 10.48 -25.23
CA ALA A 36 -11.39 10.91 -25.09
C ALA A 36 -12.33 9.69 -25.11
N ASP A 37 -13.24 9.67 -24.14
CA ASP A 37 -14.28 8.65 -23.97
C ASP A 37 -13.80 7.20 -23.75
N CYS A 38 -12.50 6.97 -23.50
CA CYS A 38 -11.94 5.66 -23.16
C CYS A 38 -11.55 5.51 -21.68
N GLY A 39 -12.11 6.35 -20.79
CA GLY A 39 -11.80 6.27 -19.37
C GLY A 39 -12.30 4.97 -18.74
N ILE A 40 -11.50 4.37 -17.85
CA ILE A 40 -11.90 3.21 -17.05
C ILE A 40 -11.67 3.55 -15.58
N ASP A 41 -12.61 3.17 -14.71
CA ASP A 41 -12.46 3.33 -13.26
C ASP A 41 -11.24 2.56 -12.76
N THR A 42 -10.39 3.24 -12.00
CA THR A 42 -9.15 2.66 -11.47
C THR A 42 -9.37 1.39 -10.64
N ARG A 43 -10.52 1.24 -9.98
CA ARG A 43 -10.88 0.05 -9.20
C ARG A 43 -11.14 -1.15 -10.11
N ILE A 44 -11.71 -0.94 -11.30
CA ILE A 44 -11.84 -1.99 -12.33
C ILE A 44 -10.46 -2.41 -12.83
N LEU A 45 -9.58 -1.46 -13.16
CA LEU A 45 -8.21 -1.80 -13.59
C LEU A 45 -7.44 -2.57 -12.51
N GLN A 46 -7.55 -2.15 -11.24
CA GLN A 46 -6.92 -2.84 -10.12
C GLN A 46 -7.49 -4.25 -9.92
N SER A 47 -8.81 -4.45 -10.06
CA SER A 47 -9.43 -5.77 -9.92
C SER A 47 -8.93 -6.74 -11.00
N LEU A 48 -8.78 -6.28 -12.25
CA LEU A 48 -8.18 -7.08 -13.33
C LEU A 48 -6.77 -7.57 -12.97
N VAL A 49 -5.93 -6.71 -12.39
CA VAL A 49 -4.58 -7.08 -11.95
C VAL A 49 -4.61 -8.14 -10.85
N VAL A 50 -5.48 -7.97 -9.85
CA VAL A 50 -5.65 -8.91 -8.74
C VAL A 50 -6.09 -10.28 -9.27
N LEU A 51 -7.03 -10.31 -10.21
CA LEU A 51 -7.56 -11.53 -10.81
C LEU A 51 -6.53 -12.26 -11.68
N VAL A 52 -5.77 -11.55 -12.52
CA VAL A 52 -4.69 -12.17 -13.31
C VAL A 52 -3.62 -12.77 -12.39
N LYS A 53 -3.27 -12.09 -11.29
CA LYS A 53 -2.31 -12.61 -10.31
C LYS A 53 -2.84 -13.86 -9.58
N GLN A 54 -4.12 -13.88 -9.24
CA GLN A 54 -4.74 -15.00 -8.52
C GLN A 54 -4.92 -16.24 -9.41
N TYR A 55 -5.42 -16.04 -10.63
CA TYR A 55 -5.86 -17.15 -11.49
C TYR A 55 -4.93 -17.43 -12.68
N GLY A 56 -3.91 -16.62 -12.89
CA GLY A 56 -2.90 -16.79 -13.94
C GLY A 56 -3.37 -16.44 -15.36
N TYR A 57 -4.67 -16.48 -15.65
CA TYR A 57 -5.26 -16.12 -16.93
C TYR A 57 -6.60 -15.39 -16.74
N LEU A 58 -6.82 -14.36 -17.56
CA LEU A 58 -8.08 -13.63 -17.62
C LEU A 58 -8.42 -13.28 -19.07
N ARG A 59 -9.68 -13.48 -19.47
CA ARG A 59 -10.25 -12.96 -20.71
C ARG A 59 -11.38 -11.99 -20.43
N VAL A 60 -11.22 -10.76 -20.87
CA VAL A 60 -12.22 -9.69 -20.80
C VAL A 60 -12.92 -9.56 -22.15
N SER A 61 -14.24 -9.53 -22.14
CA SER A 61 -15.07 -9.30 -23.33
C SER A 61 -15.55 -7.86 -23.46
N GLU A 62 -15.62 -7.09 -22.38
CA GLU A 62 -16.05 -5.70 -22.50
C GLU A 62 -15.59 -4.81 -21.33
N LEU A 63 -15.26 -3.54 -21.63
CA LEU A 63 -14.90 -2.50 -20.66
C LEU A 63 -15.60 -1.17 -20.96
N ASN A 64 -15.15 -0.38 -21.94
CA ASN A 64 -15.77 0.92 -22.23
C ASN A 64 -16.38 0.99 -23.64
N ARG A 65 -17.71 0.87 -23.72
CA ARG A 65 -18.48 0.96 -24.98
C ARG A 65 -18.43 2.34 -25.64
N ARG A 66 -18.08 3.41 -24.90
CA ARG A 66 -17.91 4.75 -25.50
C ARG A 66 -16.56 4.93 -26.18
N CYS A 67 -15.58 4.07 -25.92
CA CYS A 67 -14.26 4.24 -26.49
C CYS A 67 -14.34 4.10 -28.02
N PRO A 68 -14.08 5.17 -28.81
CA PRO A 68 -14.32 5.16 -30.25
C PRO A 68 -13.30 4.32 -31.03
N TYR A 69 -12.29 3.79 -30.34
CA TYR A 69 -11.18 3.05 -30.93
C TYR A 69 -11.35 1.52 -30.82
N ILE A 70 -12.34 1.05 -30.06
CA ILE A 70 -12.66 -0.39 -29.96
C ILE A 70 -13.76 -0.79 -30.92
N SER A 71 -13.80 -2.08 -31.26
CA SER A 71 -14.90 -2.65 -32.03
C SER A 71 -16.08 -3.01 -31.12
N SER A 72 -16.85 -2.03 -30.65
CA SER A 72 -18.12 -2.28 -29.93
C SER A 72 -19.30 -2.32 -30.91
N ASP A 73 -20.14 -3.34 -30.79
CA ASP A 73 -21.38 -3.53 -31.55
C ASP A 73 -22.60 -2.91 -30.85
N VAL A 74 -22.43 -2.39 -29.63
CA VAL A 74 -23.53 -1.90 -28.79
C VAL A 74 -23.49 -0.38 -28.62
N SER A 75 -24.56 0.30 -29.07
CA SER A 75 -24.68 1.75 -28.92
C SER A 75 -24.95 2.19 -27.48
N CYS A 76 -24.29 3.26 -27.05
CA CYS A 76 -24.57 3.91 -25.76
C CYS A 76 -25.74 4.89 -25.76
N ALA A 77 -26.40 5.12 -26.90
CA ALA A 77 -27.53 6.04 -26.97
C ALA A 77 -28.72 5.52 -26.12
N GLY A 78 -29.09 6.26 -25.07
CA GLY A 78 -30.20 5.91 -24.18
C GLY A 78 -29.94 4.72 -23.24
N SER A 79 -28.71 4.19 -23.22
CA SER A 79 -28.32 3.07 -22.35
C SER A 79 -27.97 3.55 -20.94
N SER A 80 -28.45 2.84 -19.92
CA SER A 80 -28.03 3.01 -18.51
C SER A 80 -26.91 2.04 -18.12
N SER A 81 -26.26 1.40 -19.10
CA SER A 81 -25.15 0.48 -18.84
C SER A 81 -23.94 1.23 -18.27
N MET A 82 -23.29 0.61 -17.29
CA MET A 82 -22.08 1.14 -16.67
C MET A 82 -20.85 1.05 -17.59
N HIS A 83 -20.94 0.29 -18.68
CA HIS A 83 -19.97 0.33 -19.79
C HIS A 83 -20.11 1.59 -20.66
N CYS A 84 -21.24 2.30 -20.55
CA CYS A 84 -21.57 3.47 -21.36
C CYS A 84 -21.38 4.79 -20.63
N GLU A 85 -20.60 4.80 -19.55
CA GLU A 85 -20.14 6.02 -18.89
C GLU A 85 -18.84 6.52 -19.51
N SER A 86 -18.57 7.83 -19.41
CA SER A 86 -17.30 8.41 -19.91
C SER A 86 -16.07 7.84 -19.19
N THR A 87 -16.26 7.41 -17.94
CA THR A 87 -15.34 6.57 -17.20
C THR A 87 -16.07 5.30 -16.85
N ALA A 88 -15.88 4.26 -17.65
CA ALA A 88 -16.59 3.01 -17.49
C ALA A 88 -16.32 2.40 -16.11
N ARG A 89 -17.39 1.96 -15.45
CA ARG A 89 -17.38 1.40 -14.10
C ARG A 89 -17.79 -0.07 -14.08
N ALA A 90 -17.64 -0.75 -15.22
CA ALA A 90 -18.02 -2.14 -15.40
C ALA A 90 -16.99 -2.94 -16.20
N VAL A 91 -17.08 -4.26 -16.06
CA VAL A 91 -16.29 -5.25 -16.79
C VAL A 91 -17.11 -6.49 -17.05
N ASP A 92 -16.99 -7.01 -18.27
CA ASP A 92 -17.52 -8.33 -18.65
C ASP A 92 -16.36 -9.32 -18.78
N LEU A 93 -16.41 -10.37 -17.97
CA LEU A 93 -15.39 -11.42 -17.95
C LEU A 93 -15.88 -12.65 -18.68
N TRP A 94 -15.10 -13.11 -19.66
CA TRP A 94 -15.43 -14.31 -20.43
C TRP A 94 -14.74 -15.56 -19.89
N LYS A 95 -13.48 -15.43 -19.43
CA LYS A 95 -12.72 -16.56 -18.85
C LYS A 95 -11.84 -16.15 -17.69
N ILE A 96 -11.76 -17.01 -16.69
CA ILE A 96 -10.93 -16.84 -15.49
C ILE A 96 -10.20 -18.15 -15.23
N GLY A 97 -8.86 -18.13 -15.14
CA GLY A 97 -8.05 -19.33 -14.95
C GLY A 97 -8.22 -20.38 -16.07
N GLY A 98 -8.68 -19.96 -17.25
CA GLY A 98 -8.99 -20.81 -18.39
C GLY A 98 -10.43 -21.36 -18.42
N VAL A 99 -11.20 -21.17 -17.35
CA VAL A 99 -12.60 -21.57 -17.24
C VAL A 99 -13.49 -20.47 -17.79
N GLN A 100 -14.45 -20.82 -18.65
CA GLN A 100 -15.47 -19.87 -19.10
C GLN A 100 -16.47 -19.62 -17.98
N VAL A 101 -16.79 -18.35 -17.75
CA VAL A 101 -17.76 -17.92 -16.74
C VAL A 101 -18.97 -17.32 -17.43
N ASP A 102 -20.16 -17.70 -17.02
CA ASP A 102 -21.42 -17.26 -17.62
C ASP A 102 -22.46 -16.82 -16.58
N GLY A 103 -22.00 -16.61 -15.34
CA GLY A 103 -22.83 -16.31 -14.18
C GLY A 103 -23.35 -17.55 -13.46
N GLY A 104 -23.09 -18.76 -13.96
CA GLY A 104 -23.47 -20.02 -13.35
C GLY A 104 -22.60 -20.45 -12.17
N ALA A 105 -22.71 -21.73 -11.80
CA ALA A 105 -22.05 -22.30 -10.63
C ALA A 105 -20.50 -22.27 -10.74
N GLU A 106 -19.97 -22.35 -11.95
CA GLU A 106 -18.54 -22.20 -12.25
C GLU A 106 -17.98 -20.81 -11.91
N THR A 107 -18.85 -19.81 -11.78
CA THR A 107 -18.49 -18.43 -11.44
C THR A 107 -18.39 -18.20 -9.92
N GLU A 108 -18.96 -19.08 -9.09
CA GLU A 108 -19.01 -18.92 -7.62
C GLU A 108 -17.62 -18.78 -6.95
N PRO A 109 -16.58 -19.57 -7.28
CA PRO A 109 -15.26 -19.41 -6.69
C PRO A 109 -14.61 -18.05 -6.99
N TYR A 110 -14.95 -17.47 -8.13
CA TYR A 110 -14.51 -16.13 -8.51
C TYR A 110 -15.24 -15.05 -7.71
N LEU A 111 -16.56 -15.17 -7.55
CA LEU A 111 -17.33 -14.23 -6.74
C LEU A 111 -16.90 -14.28 -5.27
N ALA A 112 -16.61 -15.46 -4.74
CA ALA A 112 -16.07 -15.62 -3.40
C ALA A 112 -14.77 -14.84 -3.23
N PHE A 113 -13.86 -14.92 -4.21
CA PHE A 113 -12.61 -14.18 -4.18
C PHE A 113 -12.82 -12.68 -4.37
N LEU A 114 -13.65 -12.23 -5.31
CA LEU A 114 -14.01 -10.82 -5.46
C LEU A 114 -14.55 -10.23 -4.16
N ASN A 115 -15.42 -10.96 -3.47
CA ASN A 115 -16.01 -10.51 -2.22
C ASN A 115 -14.96 -10.20 -1.14
N THR A 116 -13.72 -10.70 -1.26
CA THR A 116 -12.65 -10.41 -0.30
C THR A 116 -12.05 -9.01 -0.46
N PHE A 117 -12.07 -8.43 -1.66
CA PHE A 117 -11.35 -7.20 -1.94
C PHE A 117 -12.15 -6.13 -2.68
N MET A 118 -13.33 -6.44 -3.22
CA MET A 118 -14.18 -5.43 -3.85
C MET A 118 -14.85 -4.55 -2.77
N PRO A 119 -15.09 -3.26 -3.05
CA PRO A 119 -15.84 -2.38 -2.16
C PRO A 119 -17.27 -2.86 -1.97
N ALA A 120 -17.85 -2.58 -0.80
CA ALA A 120 -19.24 -2.88 -0.52
C ALA A 120 -20.18 -2.19 -1.52
N GLY A 121 -21.20 -2.93 -1.97
CA GLY A 121 -22.14 -2.47 -2.99
C GLY A 121 -21.68 -2.74 -4.44
N THR A 122 -20.61 -3.50 -4.64
CA THR A 122 -20.21 -3.95 -5.98
C THR A 122 -21.28 -4.87 -6.54
N ASN A 123 -21.81 -4.58 -7.73
CA ASN A 123 -22.77 -5.46 -8.36
C ASN A 123 -22.03 -6.59 -9.07
N ALA A 124 -22.44 -7.83 -8.83
CA ALA A 124 -22.12 -8.98 -9.67
C ALA A 124 -23.43 -9.49 -10.25
N LEU A 125 -23.68 -9.21 -11.53
CA LEU A 125 -24.97 -9.56 -12.15
C LEU A 125 -25.01 -11.06 -12.51
N GLN A 126 -26.04 -11.44 -13.28
CA GLN A 126 -26.22 -12.80 -13.78
C GLN A 126 -26.60 -13.86 -12.74
N GLY A 127 -27.23 -13.45 -11.63
CA GLY A 127 -27.77 -14.38 -10.63
C GLY A 127 -28.82 -15.36 -11.18
N GLN A 128 -29.40 -15.09 -12.36
CA GLN A 128 -30.36 -16.00 -13.00
C GLN A 128 -29.71 -17.19 -13.72
N CYS A 129 -28.38 -17.22 -13.86
CA CYS A 129 -27.68 -18.17 -14.75
C CYS A 129 -27.42 -19.55 -14.12
N GLY A 130 -28.34 -20.03 -13.27
CA GLY A 130 -28.28 -21.38 -12.71
C GLY A 130 -27.54 -21.49 -11.36
N ARG A 131 -27.11 -20.37 -10.77
CA ARG A 131 -26.73 -20.34 -9.34
C ARG A 131 -28.00 -20.44 -8.49
N THR A 132 -28.04 -21.43 -7.61
CA THR A 132 -29.23 -21.72 -6.79
C THR A 132 -29.04 -21.40 -5.31
N ASN A 133 -27.80 -21.21 -4.85
CA ASN A 133 -27.46 -20.98 -3.44
C ASN A 133 -26.31 -19.98 -3.31
N ASP A 134 -26.52 -18.72 -3.68
CA ASP A 134 -25.52 -17.69 -3.42
C ASP A 134 -25.40 -17.46 -1.90
N PRO A 135 -24.19 -17.54 -1.31
CA PRO A 135 -23.99 -17.23 0.09
C PRO A 135 -24.27 -15.76 0.38
N ALA A 136 -24.40 -15.41 1.66
CA ALA A 136 -24.54 -14.02 2.06
C ALA A 136 -23.23 -13.27 1.82
N TRP A 137 -23.12 -12.64 0.65
CA TRP A 137 -21.98 -11.80 0.28
C TRP A 137 -22.02 -10.48 1.05
N THR A 138 -20.88 -10.07 1.59
CA THR A 138 -20.73 -8.84 2.37
C THR A 138 -20.46 -7.61 1.50
N ASN A 139 -19.72 -7.81 0.41
CA ASN A 139 -19.30 -6.74 -0.49
C ASN A 139 -20.02 -6.76 -1.84
N LEU A 140 -20.55 -7.93 -2.25
CA LEU A 140 -21.23 -8.10 -3.53
C LEU A 140 -22.76 -8.03 -3.40
N VAL A 141 -23.40 -7.38 -4.37
CA VAL A 141 -24.84 -7.38 -4.60
C VAL A 141 -25.12 -8.19 -5.85
N ILE A 142 -25.88 -9.28 -5.73
CA ILE A 142 -26.22 -10.11 -6.87
C ILE A 142 -27.44 -9.54 -7.60
N GLY A 143 -27.28 -9.25 -8.89
CA GLY A 143 -28.36 -8.77 -9.76
C GLY A 143 -28.74 -9.77 -10.85
N TYR A 144 -29.90 -9.56 -11.49
CA TYR A 144 -30.55 -10.55 -12.38
C TYR A 144 -30.80 -10.06 -13.83
N ILE A 145 -30.10 -9.03 -14.29
CA ILE A 145 -30.51 -8.21 -15.46
C ILE A 145 -29.61 -8.41 -16.71
N ASP A 146 -28.65 -9.34 -16.70
CA ASP A 146 -27.74 -9.56 -17.83
C ASP A 146 -27.94 -10.90 -18.56
N ASP A 147 -27.31 -11.10 -19.71
CA ASP A 147 -27.31 -12.39 -20.41
C ASP A 147 -26.37 -13.42 -19.75
N CYS A 148 -26.59 -14.72 -19.98
CA CYS A 148 -25.76 -15.78 -19.40
C CYS A 148 -24.60 -16.16 -20.32
N THR A 149 -23.75 -15.20 -20.67
CA THR A 149 -22.61 -15.44 -21.58
C THR A 149 -21.25 -15.08 -21.00
N HIS A 150 -21.20 -14.21 -19.99
CA HIS A 150 -19.98 -13.70 -19.36
C HIS A 150 -20.16 -13.66 -17.83
N GLN A 151 -19.34 -12.95 -17.06
CA GLN A 151 -19.69 -12.50 -15.72
C GLN A 151 -19.51 -10.99 -15.66
N HIS A 152 -20.63 -10.28 -15.54
CA HIS A 152 -20.68 -8.83 -15.44
C HIS A 152 -20.43 -8.38 -14.01
N VAL A 153 -19.56 -7.39 -13.84
CA VAL A 153 -19.28 -6.73 -12.56
C VAL A 153 -19.30 -5.22 -12.75
N ASP A 154 -20.07 -4.50 -11.92
CA ASP A 154 -20.15 -3.04 -11.98
C ASP A 154 -20.10 -2.35 -10.60
N LEU A 155 -19.67 -1.10 -10.60
CA LEU A 155 -19.49 -0.27 -9.41
C LEU A 155 -20.57 0.80 -9.24
N ARG A 156 -21.74 0.63 -9.86
CA ARG A 156 -22.84 1.62 -9.81
C ARG A 156 -23.26 2.01 -8.39
N ASN A 157 -23.31 1.02 -7.50
CA ASN A 157 -23.72 1.19 -6.11
C ASN A 157 -22.53 1.18 -5.14
N ALA A 158 -21.31 0.96 -5.63
CA ALA A 158 -20.14 0.78 -4.80
C ALA A 158 -19.47 2.12 -4.45
N THR A 159 -19.45 2.43 -3.16
CA THR A 159 -18.77 3.62 -2.61
C THR A 159 -17.50 3.20 -1.87
N GLY A 160 -16.35 3.75 -2.27
CA GLY A 160 -15.05 3.46 -1.64
C GLY A 160 -14.08 2.71 -2.55
N ASP A 161 -12.86 2.53 -2.04
CA ASP A 161 -11.75 1.86 -2.72
C ASP A 161 -11.83 0.34 -2.56
N LEU A 162 -11.00 -0.40 -3.30
CA LEU A 162 -10.85 -1.84 -3.08
C LEU A 162 -10.39 -2.10 -1.64
N ASN A 163 -11.03 -3.09 -1.00
CA ASN A 163 -10.64 -3.74 0.26
C ASN A 163 -9.40 -4.64 0.07
N LEU A 164 -8.45 -4.19 -0.73
CA LEU A 164 -7.12 -4.77 -0.68
C LEU A 164 -6.57 -4.33 0.68
N ALA A 165 -6.36 -5.29 1.59
CA ALA A 165 -5.36 -5.09 2.63
C ALA A 165 -4.16 -4.51 1.89
N SER A 166 -3.76 -3.29 2.23
CA SER A 166 -2.68 -2.59 1.55
C SER A 166 -1.54 -3.59 1.47
N ALA A 167 -1.32 -4.17 0.28
CA ALA A 167 -0.27 -5.14 0.10
C ALA A 167 0.96 -4.44 0.66
N PRO A 168 1.70 -5.05 1.60
CA PRO A 168 2.96 -4.50 2.06
C PRO A 168 3.72 -4.03 0.84
N VAL A 169 3.77 -2.71 0.61
CA VAL A 169 4.33 -2.23 -0.65
C VAL A 169 5.82 -2.41 -0.54
N GLY A 170 6.27 -3.56 -1.00
CA GLY A 170 7.68 -3.80 -1.21
C GLY A 170 8.17 -2.80 -2.25
N LEU A 171 9.32 -2.21 -1.98
CA LEU A 171 10.04 -1.47 -3.01
C LEU A 171 10.36 -2.44 -4.16
N PRO A 172 10.34 -2.00 -5.43
CA PRO A 172 11.04 -2.73 -6.48
C PRO A 172 12.53 -2.74 -6.12
N GLY A 173 13.22 -3.88 -6.31
CA GLY A 173 14.65 -3.95 -6.02
C GLY A 173 15.44 -2.87 -6.76
N GLY A 174 16.50 -2.38 -6.15
CA GLY A 174 17.24 -1.23 -6.67
C GLY A 174 18.43 -0.85 -5.80
N THR A 175 19.08 0.26 -6.14
CA THR A 175 20.22 0.79 -5.38
C THR A 175 19.71 1.64 -4.23
N VAL A 176 20.15 1.36 -3.01
CA VAL A 176 19.84 2.17 -1.84
C VAL A 176 20.52 3.52 -1.99
N VAL A 177 19.76 4.60 -1.79
CA VAL A 177 20.28 5.96 -1.83
C VAL A 177 19.64 6.81 -0.74
N GLN A 178 20.38 7.81 -0.27
CA GLN A 178 19.90 8.76 0.72
C GLN A 178 19.66 10.13 0.05
N ALA A 179 18.42 10.60 0.08
CA ALA A 179 18.09 11.97 -0.28
C ALA A 179 18.23 12.88 0.94
N VAL A 180 19.00 13.96 0.81
CA VAL A 180 19.26 14.92 1.89
C VAL A 180 19.09 16.35 1.40
N GLY A 181 18.52 17.21 2.25
CA GLY A 181 18.45 18.65 2.03
C GLY A 181 19.62 19.37 2.71
N THR A 182 20.41 20.12 1.94
CA THR A 182 21.58 20.86 2.43
C THR A 182 21.39 22.38 2.33
N ALA A 183 21.76 23.12 3.38
CA ALA A 183 21.74 24.58 3.42
C ALA A 183 22.54 25.18 2.26
N GLY A 184 21.87 26.05 1.47
CA GLY A 184 22.48 26.74 0.34
C GLY A 184 22.80 25.88 -0.87
N SER A 185 22.60 24.55 -0.84
CA SER A 185 22.91 23.63 -1.95
C SER A 185 21.72 22.80 -2.44
N GLY A 186 20.54 22.97 -1.85
CA GLY A 186 19.32 22.26 -2.26
C GLY A 186 19.32 20.78 -1.89
N TRP A 187 18.46 20.01 -2.54
CA TRP A 187 18.31 18.57 -2.33
C TRP A 187 19.30 17.76 -3.15
N GLN A 188 19.94 16.79 -2.52
CA GLN A 188 21.00 15.96 -3.09
C GLN A 188 20.66 14.48 -2.94
N THR A 189 21.20 13.63 -3.84
CA THR A 189 21.26 12.18 -3.62
C THR A 189 22.68 11.83 -3.21
N LEU A 190 22.80 11.14 -2.08
CA LEU A 190 24.02 10.44 -1.68
C LEU A 190 23.87 8.97 -2.11
N PRO A 191 24.64 8.50 -3.10
CA PRO A 191 24.57 7.11 -3.54
C PRO A 191 25.19 6.19 -2.50
N THR A 192 24.69 4.95 -2.43
CA THR A 192 25.38 3.84 -1.75
C THR A 192 25.74 2.78 -2.80
N PRO A 193 26.77 1.96 -2.58
CA PRO A 193 27.05 0.80 -3.44
C PRO A 193 26.11 -0.38 -3.18
N ILE A 194 25.11 -0.22 -2.30
CA ILE A 194 24.26 -1.31 -1.83
C ILE A 194 23.05 -1.45 -2.73
N THR A 195 22.84 -2.65 -3.24
CA THR A 195 21.60 -3.05 -3.93
C THR A 195 20.79 -3.96 -3.03
N VAL A 196 19.48 -3.82 -3.13
CA VAL A 196 18.51 -4.65 -2.41
C VAL A 196 17.53 -5.28 -3.39
N SER A 197 17.11 -6.50 -3.09
CA SER A 197 15.99 -7.12 -3.80
C SER A 197 14.67 -6.46 -3.38
N SER A 198 13.60 -6.73 -4.12
CA SER A 198 12.30 -6.15 -3.78
C SER A 198 11.89 -6.55 -2.36
N GLY A 199 11.37 -5.61 -1.58
CA GLY A 199 11.11 -5.88 -0.16
C GLY A 199 10.66 -4.68 0.64
N GLN A 200 10.39 -4.90 1.91
CA GLN A 200 10.05 -3.86 2.88
C GLN A 200 11.32 -3.21 3.42
N ILE A 201 11.27 -1.90 3.70
CA ILE A 201 12.38 -1.14 4.27
C ILE A 201 11.91 -0.38 5.51
N SER A 202 12.77 -0.29 6.51
CA SER A 202 12.61 0.64 7.63
C SER A 202 13.94 1.25 7.98
N THR A 203 13.94 2.48 8.47
CA THR A 203 15.17 3.21 8.77
C THR A 203 15.12 3.78 10.17
N VAL A 204 16.29 3.89 10.79
CA VAL A 204 16.43 4.38 12.15
C VAL A 204 17.75 5.12 12.28
N ASN A 205 17.72 6.23 13.03
CA ASN A 205 18.94 6.90 13.46
C ASN A 205 19.37 6.28 14.79
N MET A 206 20.48 5.55 14.82
CA MET A 206 21.02 4.94 16.05
C MET A 206 21.81 5.91 16.95
N GLY A 207 21.93 7.18 16.55
CA GLY A 207 22.67 8.23 17.27
C GLY A 207 24.01 8.61 16.65
N GLY A 208 24.30 8.15 15.43
CA GLY A 208 25.53 8.44 14.69
C GLY A 208 25.32 9.33 13.48
N SER A 209 26.36 9.46 12.65
CA SER A 209 26.33 10.26 11.42
C SER A 209 25.70 9.54 10.22
N TRP A 210 25.39 8.26 10.36
CA TRP A 210 24.89 7.41 9.28
C TRP A 210 23.53 6.82 9.66
N PRO A 211 22.62 6.69 8.68
CA PRO A 211 21.37 5.97 8.90
C PRO A 211 21.66 4.47 9.02
N GLN A 212 20.86 3.78 9.82
CA GLN A 212 20.77 2.32 9.78
C GLN A 212 19.46 1.93 9.10
N ILE A 213 19.53 0.91 8.26
CA ILE A 213 18.46 0.50 7.34
C ILE A 213 18.22 -0.98 7.54
N TRP A 214 16.95 -1.35 7.64
CA TRP A 214 16.47 -2.71 7.80
C TRP A 214 15.65 -3.09 6.58
N VAL A 215 15.90 -4.29 6.03
CA VAL A 215 15.23 -4.75 4.81
C VAL A 215 14.72 -6.17 5.00
N ASN A 216 13.50 -6.45 4.54
CA ASN A 216 13.04 -7.81 4.29
C ASN A 216 13.38 -8.18 2.85
N GLU A 217 14.52 -8.84 2.64
CA GLU A 217 14.95 -9.29 1.31
C GLU A 217 14.46 -10.71 1.05
N GLY A 218 13.29 -10.84 0.43
CA GLY A 218 12.75 -12.14 0.02
C GLY A 218 12.58 -13.14 1.17
N GLY A 219 12.33 -12.66 2.39
CA GLY A 219 12.15 -13.47 3.58
C GLY A 219 13.37 -13.54 4.50
N THR A 220 14.48 -12.85 4.19
CA THR A 220 15.61 -12.70 5.10
C THR A 220 15.67 -11.26 5.63
N LEU A 221 15.76 -11.09 6.96
CA LEU A 221 15.97 -9.79 7.57
C LEU A 221 17.45 -9.39 7.42
N VAL A 222 17.68 -8.27 6.74
CA VAL A 222 19.01 -7.75 6.40
C VAL A 222 19.22 -6.40 7.07
N GLU A 223 20.42 -6.22 7.63
CA GLU A 223 20.91 -4.96 8.18
C GLU A 223 21.84 -4.27 7.17
N ILE A 224 21.64 -2.96 6.98
CA ILE A 224 22.50 -2.10 6.18
C ILE A 224 22.87 -0.88 7.02
N TRP A 225 24.16 -0.55 7.09
CA TRP A 225 24.65 0.61 7.84
C TRP A 225 25.86 1.24 7.16
N GLY A 226 26.14 2.50 7.51
CA GLY A 226 27.34 3.21 7.11
C GLY A 226 28.24 3.51 8.31
N ASP A 227 29.55 3.53 8.05
CA ASP A 227 30.56 4.02 8.99
C ASP A 227 31.74 4.66 8.24
N SER A 228 32.84 4.94 8.93
CA SER A 228 34.04 5.53 8.31
C SER A 228 34.74 4.61 7.29
N ALA A 229 34.48 3.30 7.33
CA ALA A 229 34.99 2.33 6.36
C ALA A 229 34.06 2.16 5.14
N GLY A 230 32.85 2.69 5.20
CA GLY A 230 31.90 2.72 4.08
C GLY A 230 30.55 2.13 4.44
N TRP A 231 29.82 1.69 3.41
CA TRP A 231 28.53 1.02 3.57
C TRP A 231 28.69 -0.49 3.68
N HIS A 232 27.91 -1.09 4.58
CA HIS A 232 27.89 -2.51 4.87
C HIS A 232 26.47 -3.05 4.68
N LYS A 233 26.37 -4.32 4.29
CA LYS A 233 25.11 -5.06 4.18
C LYS A 233 25.34 -6.47 4.71
N VAL A 234 24.62 -6.85 5.76
CA VAL A 234 24.78 -8.16 6.41
C VAL A 234 23.42 -8.78 6.74
N PRO A 235 23.18 -10.05 6.36
CA PRO A 235 22.00 -10.76 6.80
C PRO A 235 22.09 -11.07 8.30
N THR A 236 21.00 -10.87 9.03
CA THR A 236 20.95 -11.21 10.47
C THR A 236 20.90 -12.70 10.75
N GLY A 237 20.53 -13.51 9.73
CA GLY A 237 20.17 -14.92 9.88
C GLY A 237 18.71 -15.16 10.25
N ILE A 238 17.94 -14.10 10.57
CA ILE A 238 16.50 -14.21 10.84
C ILE A 238 15.73 -14.41 9.53
N GLN A 239 14.86 -15.42 9.53
CA GLN A 239 13.92 -15.71 8.45
C GLN A 239 12.51 -15.26 8.85
N ILE A 240 11.84 -14.59 7.91
CA ILE A 240 10.46 -14.07 8.02
C ILE A 240 9.73 -14.32 6.69
N ASN A 241 8.42 -14.17 6.65
CA ASN A 241 7.71 -14.26 5.37
C ASN A 241 8.19 -13.18 4.36
N PRO A 242 8.41 -13.52 3.08
CA PRO A 242 8.74 -12.55 2.04
C PRO A 242 7.77 -11.37 1.91
N SER A 243 6.50 -11.52 2.32
CA SER A 243 5.51 -10.44 2.34
C SER A 243 5.44 -9.68 3.66
N ALA A 244 6.22 -10.06 4.68
CA ALA A 244 6.15 -9.43 6.00
C ALA A 244 6.54 -7.95 5.97
N THR A 245 5.74 -7.09 6.62
CA THR A 245 6.10 -5.68 6.89
C THR A 245 7.02 -5.58 8.08
N ILE A 246 7.94 -4.62 8.04
CA ILE A 246 8.87 -4.35 9.13
C ILE A 246 8.80 -2.88 9.56
N SER A 247 9.03 -2.63 10.85
CA SER A 247 9.24 -1.29 11.37
C SER A 247 10.28 -1.31 12.48
N ALA A 248 11.37 -0.57 12.26
CA ALA A 248 12.53 -0.52 13.13
C ALA A 248 12.50 0.73 14.01
N ILE A 249 12.90 0.57 15.26
CA ILE A 249 13.02 1.67 16.23
C ILE A 249 14.38 1.61 16.94
N ARG A 250 14.80 2.78 17.44
CA ARG A 250 15.89 2.87 18.41
C ARG A 250 15.29 2.81 19.81
N ALA A 251 15.40 1.65 20.45
CA ALA A 251 15.11 1.55 21.88
C ALA A 251 16.24 2.22 22.66
N GLY A 252 15.91 3.18 23.53
CA GLY A 252 16.86 4.19 24.04
C GLY A 252 18.13 3.64 24.72
N ASN A 253 18.05 2.47 25.35
CA ASN A 253 19.17 1.86 26.09
C ASN A 253 19.80 0.66 25.37
N GLU A 254 19.47 0.43 24.10
CA GLU A 254 19.91 -0.75 23.37
C GLU A 254 20.98 -0.41 22.32
N PRO A 255 22.02 -1.26 22.19
CA PRO A 255 23.07 -1.05 21.20
C PRO A 255 22.57 -1.31 19.78
N ASN A 256 21.52 -2.11 19.61
CA ASN A 256 20.94 -2.49 18.33
C ASN A 256 19.52 -1.94 18.21
N ALA A 257 19.05 -1.80 16.96
CA ALA A 257 17.65 -1.50 16.72
C ALA A 257 16.76 -2.68 17.15
N ARG A 258 15.51 -2.37 17.52
CA ARG A 258 14.43 -3.36 17.60
C ARG A 258 13.63 -3.29 16.31
N ILE A 259 13.29 -4.44 15.75
CA ILE A 259 12.51 -4.53 14.52
C ILE A 259 11.22 -5.28 14.83
N TYR A 260 10.09 -4.60 14.65
CA TYR A 260 8.78 -5.23 14.68
C TYR A 260 8.45 -5.77 13.31
N VAL A 261 7.90 -6.98 13.27
CA VAL A 261 7.57 -7.68 12.03
C VAL A 261 6.12 -8.13 12.09
N ASN A 262 5.33 -7.78 11.07
CA ASN A 262 4.07 -8.47 10.84
C ASN A 262 4.33 -9.64 9.91
N ASP A 263 4.47 -10.83 10.50
CA ASP A 263 4.62 -12.05 9.74
C ASP A 263 3.27 -12.76 9.65
N SER A 264 2.61 -12.60 8.49
CA SER A 264 1.40 -13.34 8.15
C SER A 264 0.27 -13.19 9.18
N GLY A 265 0.15 -12.02 9.81
CA GLY A 265 -0.84 -11.76 10.86
C GLY A 265 -0.34 -11.88 12.28
N SER A 266 0.87 -12.40 12.50
CA SER A 266 1.49 -12.47 13.82
C SER A 266 2.51 -11.36 14.00
N LEU A 267 2.41 -10.61 15.10
CA LEU A 267 3.42 -9.63 15.46
C LEU A 267 4.62 -10.32 16.11
N LEU A 268 5.79 -10.18 15.49
CA LEU A 268 7.06 -10.67 15.99
C LEU A 268 7.98 -9.49 16.34
N GLU A 269 8.98 -9.76 17.17
CA GLU A 269 10.01 -8.81 17.57
C GLU A 269 11.39 -9.42 17.31
N ALA A 270 12.18 -8.77 16.45
CA ALA A 270 13.58 -9.08 16.25
C ALA A 270 14.48 -8.12 17.04
N TYR A 271 15.46 -8.68 17.75
CA TYR A 271 16.41 -7.92 18.57
C TYR A 271 17.80 -8.58 18.58
N GLY A 272 18.84 -7.76 18.62
CA GLY A 272 20.23 -8.21 18.64
C GLY A 272 20.88 -8.00 20.01
N ASN A 273 21.65 -8.97 20.48
CA ASN A 273 22.49 -8.85 21.68
C ASN A 273 23.88 -9.48 21.46
N SER A 274 24.68 -9.63 22.53
CA SER A 274 26.02 -10.22 22.46
C SER A 274 26.06 -11.68 21.97
N SER A 275 24.93 -12.38 22.01
CA SER A 275 24.78 -13.76 21.54
C SER A 275 24.22 -13.85 20.12
N GLY A 276 23.99 -12.71 19.45
CA GLY A 276 23.48 -12.64 18.09
C GLY A 276 22.06 -12.09 18.01
N TRP A 277 21.43 -12.32 16.85
CA TRP A 277 20.07 -11.90 16.53
C TRP A 277 19.04 -12.95 16.96
N HIS A 278 17.93 -12.47 17.52
CA HIS A 278 16.83 -13.28 18.02
C HIS A 278 15.53 -12.83 17.39
N LEU A 279 14.60 -13.76 17.17
CA LEU A 279 13.23 -13.48 16.75
C LEU A 279 12.29 -14.06 17.81
N GLY A 280 11.56 -13.18 18.50
CA GLY A 280 10.55 -13.53 19.49
C GLY A 280 9.14 -13.34 18.95
N ASN A 281 8.22 -14.21 19.37
CA ASN A 281 6.80 -14.02 19.11
C ASN A 281 6.17 -13.23 20.28
N THR A 282 5.44 -12.16 19.98
CA THR A 282 4.76 -11.34 20.99
C THR A 282 3.47 -11.98 21.52
N GLY A 283 2.92 -12.95 20.80
CA GLY A 283 1.60 -13.54 21.03
C GLY A 283 0.44 -12.70 20.46
N VAL A 284 0.71 -11.50 19.94
CA VAL A 284 -0.32 -10.59 19.40
C VAL A 284 -0.61 -10.90 17.94
N GLN A 285 -1.88 -11.10 17.61
CA GLN A 285 -2.36 -11.19 16.23
C GLN A 285 -2.77 -9.78 15.75
N ILE A 286 -2.41 -9.42 14.53
CA ILE A 286 -2.58 -8.09 13.94
C ILE A 286 -3.10 -8.11 12.49
N GLY A 287 -3.47 -9.29 11.99
CA GLY A 287 -3.97 -9.49 10.62
C GLY A 287 -2.96 -9.09 9.55
N SER A 288 -3.37 -8.97 8.29
CA SER A 288 -2.47 -8.53 7.21
C SER A 288 -2.16 -7.02 7.23
N GLY A 289 -2.36 -6.36 8.38
CA GLY A 289 -2.26 -4.92 8.53
C GLY A 289 -0.85 -4.36 8.40
N GLN A 290 -0.74 -3.12 7.94
CA GLN A 290 0.53 -2.40 7.97
C GLN A 290 0.88 -2.01 9.41
N ILE A 291 2.17 -2.08 9.76
CA ILE A 291 2.68 -1.62 11.06
C ILE A 291 3.52 -0.35 10.91
N SER A 292 3.51 0.48 11.95
CA SER A 292 4.47 1.56 12.14
C SER A 292 4.78 1.73 13.62
N ALA A 293 6.04 1.50 13.99
CA ALA A 293 6.49 1.50 15.35
C ALA A 293 7.26 2.79 15.70
N VAL A 294 7.15 3.19 16.95
CA VAL A 294 7.87 4.32 17.52
C VAL A 294 8.41 3.96 18.90
N TYR A 295 9.45 4.66 19.33
CA TYR A 295 9.93 4.58 20.70
C TYR A 295 9.31 5.69 21.55
N THR A 296 8.63 5.32 22.64
CA THR A 296 8.01 6.27 23.59
C THR A 296 8.65 6.26 24.98
N GLY A 297 9.74 5.51 25.16
CA GLY A 297 10.37 5.27 26.47
C GLY A 297 10.23 3.82 26.93
N GLY A 298 11.07 3.41 27.89
CA GLY A 298 11.10 2.02 28.38
C GLY A 298 11.90 1.08 27.49
N THR A 299 11.50 -0.20 27.47
CA THR A 299 12.18 -1.28 26.72
C THR A 299 11.56 -1.51 25.34
N TRP A 300 10.23 -1.51 25.26
CA TRP A 300 9.50 -1.86 24.04
C TRP A 300 9.02 -0.61 23.28
N GLY A 301 8.80 -0.78 21.98
CA GLY A 301 8.13 0.21 21.15
C GLY A 301 6.62 0.24 21.40
N ARG A 302 6.00 1.31 20.90
CA ARG A 302 4.57 1.33 20.59
C ARG A 302 4.38 1.14 19.10
N ILE A 303 3.47 0.25 18.73
CA ILE A 303 3.24 -0.15 17.35
C ILE A 303 1.81 0.21 16.97
N MET A 304 1.68 1.06 15.97
CA MET A 304 0.40 1.36 15.35
C MET A 304 0.16 0.40 14.21
N VAL A 305 -1.05 -0.14 14.14
CA VAL A 305 -1.44 -1.18 13.19
C VAL A 305 -2.70 -0.74 12.46
N ASN A 306 -2.70 -0.79 11.13
CA ASN A 306 -3.95 -0.74 10.37
C ASN A 306 -4.48 -2.17 10.18
N GLU A 307 -5.20 -2.68 11.19
CA GLU A 307 -5.77 -4.02 11.19
C GLU A 307 -7.18 -3.98 10.59
N ASP A 308 -7.36 -4.64 9.45
CA ASP A 308 -8.66 -4.77 8.75
C ASP A 308 -9.39 -3.44 8.55
N GLY A 309 -8.63 -2.38 8.30
CA GLY A 309 -9.16 -1.04 8.07
C GLY A 309 -9.47 -0.24 9.33
N PHE A 310 -8.99 -0.68 10.49
CA PHE A 310 -9.09 0.06 11.76
C PHE A 310 -7.72 0.24 12.40
N LEU A 311 -7.49 1.44 12.94
CA LEU A 311 -6.26 1.73 13.66
C LEU A 311 -6.29 1.09 15.05
N LYS A 312 -5.30 0.26 15.33
CA LYS A 312 -5.03 -0.33 16.64
C LYS A 312 -3.69 0.15 17.17
N GLU A 313 -3.58 0.15 18.49
CA GLU A 313 -2.35 0.41 19.21
C GLU A 313 -1.91 -0.86 19.94
N VAL A 314 -0.68 -1.30 19.68
CA VAL A 314 -0.03 -2.41 20.37
C VAL A 314 1.10 -1.86 21.24
N TYR A 315 1.14 -2.29 22.49
CA TYR A 315 2.17 -1.90 23.46
C TYR A 315 2.49 -3.05 24.41
N ALA A 316 3.62 -2.96 25.10
CA ALA A 316 4.01 -3.92 26.12
C ALA A 316 4.29 -3.24 27.46
N ASP A 317 4.04 -3.97 28.53
CA ASP A 317 4.42 -3.62 29.89
C ASP A 317 4.89 -4.87 30.67
N SER A 318 5.05 -4.74 31.99
CA SER A 318 5.51 -5.85 32.84
C SER A 318 4.57 -7.06 32.88
N SER A 319 3.32 -6.90 32.45
CA SER A 319 2.33 -7.99 32.37
C SER A 319 2.27 -8.66 31.00
N GLY A 320 2.94 -8.09 29.99
CA GLY A 320 3.05 -8.65 28.65
C GLY A 320 2.63 -7.68 27.56
N TRP A 321 2.27 -8.24 26.41
CA TRP A 321 1.83 -7.50 25.23
C TRP A 321 0.32 -7.28 25.23
N HIS A 322 -0.09 -6.09 24.82
CA HIS A 322 -1.48 -5.64 24.80
C HIS A 322 -1.82 -5.06 23.43
N LYS A 323 -3.07 -5.22 23.01
CA LYS A 323 -3.62 -4.58 21.81
C LYS A 323 -4.90 -3.84 22.18
N GLY A 324 -4.95 -2.56 21.86
CA GLY A 324 -6.09 -1.67 22.08
C GLY A 324 -6.67 -1.15 20.77
N ASP A 325 -7.97 -0.92 20.76
CA ASP A 325 -8.67 -0.27 19.66
C ASP A 325 -8.69 1.25 19.85
N THR A 326 -8.37 1.99 18.80
CA THR A 326 -8.47 3.46 18.82
C THR A 326 -9.88 3.94 18.42
N GLY A 327 -10.68 3.08 17.76
CA GLY A 327 -11.96 3.43 17.16
C GLY A 327 -11.86 4.18 15.83
N ILE A 328 -10.64 4.42 15.31
CA ILE A 328 -10.43 5.16 14.06
C ILE A 328 -10.52 4.23 12.84
N ALA A 329 -11.43 4.52 11.93
CA ALA A 329 -11.53 3.85 10.63
C ALA A 329 -10.52 4.42 9.61
N LEU A 330 -9.79 3.51 8.98
CA LEU A 330 -8.70 3.76 8.04
C LEU A 330 -8.94 3.14 6.66
N GLY A 331 -9.74 2.08 6.54
CA GLY A 331 -9.79 1.30 5.30
C GLY A 331 -8.38 0.85 4.88
N ASN A 332 -8.05 0.96 3.59
CA ASN A 332 -6.74 0.56 3.07
C ASN A 332 -5.61 1.59 3.28
N ALA A 333 -5.76 2.56 4.19
CA ALA A 333 -4.80 3.63 4.35
C ALA A 333 -3.39 3.14 4.71
N TYR A 334 -2.37 3.78 4.11
CA TYR A 334 -0.99 3.61 4.54
C TYR A 334 -0.71 4.50 5.76
N ILE A 335 -0.09 3.96 6.81
CA ILE A 335 0.15 4.68 8.06
C ILE A 335 1.64 4.94 8.34
N SER A 336 1.92 6.01 9.08
CA SER A 336 3.25 6.25 9.66
C SER A 336 3.12 6.94 11.00
N ALA A 337 3.55 6.26 12.06
CA ALA A 337 3.54 6.76 13.42
C ALA A 337 4.78 7.59 13.72
N VAL A 338 4.61 8.60 14.57
CA VAL A 338 5.69 9.50 14.99
C VAL A 338 5.46 9.92 16.44
N ASN A 339 6.52 9.82 17.24
CA ASN A 339 6.53 10.34 18.60
C ASN A 339 7.19 11.72 18.60
N LEU A 340 6.42 12.76 18.94
CA LEU A 340 6.88 14.16 19.01
C LEU A 340 7.34 14.59 20.42
N GLY A 341 7.30 13.66 21.39
CA GLY A 341 7.36 14.00 22.80
C GLY A 341 6.06 14.63 23.30
N GLY A 342 5.53 14.14 24.42
CA GLY A 342 4.25 14.59 24.97
C GLY A 342 3.36 13.45 25.43
N THR A 343 2.06 13.72 25.64
CA THR A 343 1.09 12.76 26.20
C THR A 343 0.41 11.87 25.17
N SER A 344 0.47 12.19 23.88
CA SER A 344 -0.16 11.39 22.83
C SER A 344 0.74 11.21 21.60
N LEU A 345 0.78 9.98 21.11
CA LEU A 345 1.40 9.59 19.86
C LEU A 345 0.62 10.18 18.67
N GLN A 346 1.33 10.49 17.58
CA GLN A 346 0.67 10.88 16.33
C GLN A 346 0.85 9.81 15.25
N VAL A 347 -0.15 9.69 14.40
CA VAL A 347 -0.15 8.81 13.22
C VAL A 347 -0.58 9.61 12.01
N MET A 348 0.22 9.55 10.95
CA MET A 348 -0.14 10.09 9.65
C MET A 348 -0.73 8.97 8.81
N ALA A 349 -1.82 9.24 8.10
CA ALA A 349 -2.48 8.27 7.23
C ALA A 349 -2.67 8.83 5.82
N SER A 350 -2.22 8.08 4.81
CA SER A 350 -2.48 8.33 3.39
C SER A 350 -3.68 7.49 2.96
N GLN A 351 -4.80 8.14 2.66
CA GLN A 351 -6.07 7.49 2.34
C GLN A 351 -6.75 8.19 1.17
N GLY A 352 -7.09 7.44 0.12
CA GLY A 352 -7.86 7.95 -1.02
C GLY A 352 -7.22 9.16 -1.71
N GLY A 353 -5.89 9.29 -1.68
CA GLY A 353 -5.20 10.45 -2.25
C GLY A 353 -4.87 11.57 -1.25
N TYR A 354 -5.39 11.50 -0.02
CA TYR A 354 -5.32 12.60 0.94
C TYR A 354 -4.56 12.21 2.21
N LEU A 355 -3.92 13.21 2.82
CA LEU A 355 -3.22 13.05 4.08
C LEU A 355 -4.12 13.40 5.26
N TYR A 356 -4.12 12.54 6.28
CA TYR A 356 -4.81 12.72 7.55
C TYR A 356 -3.82 12.67 8.71
N GLN A 357 -4.08 13.46 9.74
CA GLN A 357 -3.40 13.42 11.01
C GLN A 357 -4.30 12.74 12.03
N ILE A 358 -3.77 11.80 12.79
CA ILE A 358 -4.49 11.07 13.82
C ILE A 358 -3.75 11.24 15.14
N ALA A 359 -4.46 11.70 16.17
CA ALA A 359 -3.89 11.98 17.47
C ALA A 359 -4.93 11.81 18.58
N GLY A 360 -4.45 11.56 19.80
CA GLY A 360 -5.28 11.54 21.00
C GLY A 360 -5.38 12.92 21.65
N TYR A 361 -6.59 13.44 21.77
CA TYR A 361 -6.89 14.64 22.56
C TYR A 361 -8.33 14.59 23.10
N GLY A 362 -8.64 15.34 24.16
CA GLY A 362 -9.98 15.31 24.76
C GLY A 362 -10.42 13.95 25.32
N GLY A 363 -9.48 13.02 25.54
CA GLY A 363 -9.75 11.66 26.03
C GLY A 363 -10.14 10.64 24.95
N ALA A 364 -10.06 11.00 23.66
CA ALA A 364 -10.35 10.11 22.54
C ALA A 364 -9.30 10.26 21.44
N TRP A 365 -9.27 9.29 20.52
CA TRP A 365 -8.54 9.42 19.28
C TRP A 365 -9.38 10.17 18.26
N HIS A 366 -8.72 11.02 17.47
CA HIS A 366 -9.34 11.81 16.42
C HIS A 366 -8.59 11.61 15.11
N LYS A 367 -9.32 11.68 14.00
CA LYS A 367 -8.77 11.67 12.64
C LYS A 367 -9.13 12.98 11.97
N ASP A 368 -8.13 13.83 11.80
CA ASP A 368 -8.26 15.18 11.28
C ASP A 368 -7.73 15.24 9.84
N ALA A 369 -8.53 15.81 8.95
CA ALA A 369 -8.11 16.04 7.57
C ALA A 369 -7.07 17.17 7.53
N THR A 370 -5.92 16.92 6.89
CA THR A 370 -4.92 17.98 6.67
C THR A 370 -5.30 18.92 5.53
N GLY A 371 -6.23 18.48 4.66
CA GLY A 371 -6.59 19.18 3.42
C GLY A 371 -5.60 18.98 2.28
N LEU A 372 -4.51 18.24 2.49
CA LEU A 372 -3.49 17.99 1.46
C LEU A 372 -3.84 16.79 0.59
N ASN A 373 -3.86 16.99 -0.73
CA ASN A 373 -3.84 15.92 -1.72
C ASN A 373 -2.37 15.54 -2.01
N ILE A 374 -2.03 14.29 -1.72
CA ILE A 374 -0.69 13.70 -1.85
C ILE A 374 -0.66 12.58 -2.90
N GLY A 375 -1.77 12.35 -3.62
CA GLY A 375 -1.94 11.22 -4.53
C GLY A 375 -1.85 9.88 -3.80
N THR A 376 -1.46 8.81 -4.50
CA THR A 376 -1.28 7.47 -3.92
C THR A 376 -0.04 7.37 -3.00
N GLY A 377 0.57 8.50 -2.64
CA GLY A 377 1.93 8.57 -2.13
C GLY A 377 2.18 7.80 -0.83
N TYR A 378 3.32 7.10 -0.81
CA TYR A 378 3.92 6.53 0.40
C TYR A 378 4.37 7.65 1.32
N ILE A 379 4.20 7.45 2.62
CA ILE A 379 4.50 8.45 3.62
C ILE A 379 5.45 7.94 4.70
N SER A 380 6.26 8.84 5.25
CA SER A 380 7.03 8.58 6.48
C SER A 380 7.03 9.83 7.34
N ALA A 381 6.44 9.72 8.52
CA ALA A 381 6.36 10.78 9.52
C ALA A 381 7.59 10.75 10.42
N VAL A 382 8.09 11.93 10.78
CA VAL A 382 9.32 12.08 11.55
C VAL A 382 9.27 13.34 12.40
N ASP A 383 9.82 13.23 13.60
CA ASP A 383 9.98 14.37 14.51
C ASP A 383 11.27 15.13 14.21
N MET A 384 11.12 16.40 13.85
CA MET A 384 12.23 17.33 13.60
C MET A 384 12.38 18.40 14.71
N GLY A 385 11.71 18.25 15.86
CA GLY A 385 11.84 19.14 17.01
C GLY A 385 11.00 20.42 16.97
N GLY A 386 9.91 20.43 16.18
CA GLY A 386 9.05 21.61 15.95
C GLY A 386 7.63 21.53 16.54
N GLY A 387 7.31 20.48 17.30
CA GLY A 387 5.98 20.24 17.87
C GLY A 387 4.91 19.73 16.87
N TRP A 388 5.26 19.68 15.58
CA TRP A 388 4.46 19.10 14.50
C TRP A 388 5.28 18.06 13.75
N PRO A 389 4.65 16.99 13.25
CA PRO A 389 5.37 16.03 12.44
C PRO A 389 5.65 16.60 11.06
N GLN A 390 6.83 16.28 10.53
CA GLN A 390 7.11 16.42 9.10
C GLN A 390 6.87 15.06 8.44
N VAL A 391 6.29 15.06 7.24
CA VAL A 391 5.95 13.84 6.54
C VAL A 391 6.60 13.85 5.17
N ALA A 392 7.56 12.95 4.96
CA ALA A 392 8.07 12.68 3.62
C ALA A 392 6.97 12.00 2.80
N VAL A 393 6.80 12.43 1.55
CA VAL A 393 5.77 11.94 0.64
C VAL A 393 6.41 11.57 -0.70
N ASN A 394 6.12 10.37 -1.21
CA ASN A 394 6.42 10.02 -2.60
C ASN A 394 5.27 10.47 -3.52
N GLY A 395 5.31 11.71 -4.00
CA GLY A 395 4.29 12.33 -4.84
C GLY A 395 4.41 11.92 -6.31
N GLY A 396 4.43 10.62 -6.61
CA GLY A 396 4.53 10.11 -7.98
C GLY A 396 5.97 10.15 -8.54
N GLY A 397 6.95 9.72 -7.75
CA GLY A 397 8.37 9.71 -8.13
C GLY A 397 9.13 11.00 -7.82
N TYR A 398 8.47 11.94 -7.13
CA TYR A 398 9.10 13.14 -6.61
C TYR A 398 8.94 13.23 -5.10
N LEU A 399 10.03 13.57 -4.42
CA LEU A 399 10.01 13.78 -2.98
C LEU A 399 9.32 15.11 -2.66
N GLN A 400 8.34 15.04 -1.78
CA GLN A 400 7.65 16.19 -1.20
C GLN A 400 7.61 16.05 0.31
N PHE A 401 7.35 17.16 1.01
CA PHE A 401 7.12 17.16 2.45
C PHE A 401 5.81 17.83 2.78
N ALA A 402 4.93 17.11 3.49
CA ALA A 402 3.84 17.74 4.20
C ALA A 402 4.35 18.23 5.57
N VAL A 403 4.20 19.53 5.82
CA VAL A 403 4.70 20.19 7.02
C VAL A 403 3.52 20.85 7.74
N GLY A 404 3.31 20.45 9.00
CA GLY A 404 2.36 21.11 9.89
C GLY A 404 2.94 22.41 10.44
N THR A 405 2.14 23.47 10.42
CA THR A 405 2.48 24.78 11.02
C THR A 405 1.31 25.31 11.82
N ASN A 406 1.53 26.37 12.61
CA ASN A 406 0.44 27.08 13.29
C ASN A 406 -0.58 27.70 12.31
N SER A 407 -0.22 27.88 11.04
CA SER A 407 -1.11 28.34 9.96
C SER A 407 -1.78 27.21 9.18
N GLY A 408 -1.59 25.96 9.59
CA GLY A 408 -2.11 24.77 8.91
C GLY A 408 -1.03 23.99 8.16
N TRP A 409 -1.48 23.01 7.39
CA TRP A 409 -0.65 22.07 6.66
C TRP A 409 -0.26 22.61 5.28
N GLN A 410 1.00 22.40 4.90
CA GLN A 410 1.53 22.78 3.59
C GLN A 410 2.25 21.60 2.94
N LEU A 411 2.06 21.42 1.63
CA LEU A 411 2.81 20.44 0.84
C LEU A 411 3.91 21.16 0.06
N LEU A 412 5.17 20.82 0.36
CA LEU A 412 6.34 21.48 -0.17
C LEU A 412 7.09 20.54 -1.11
N GLY A 413 7.28 20.96 -2.36
CA GLY A 413 8.05 20.21 -3.34
C GLY A 413 9.55 20.41 -3.14
N THR A 414 10.32 19.32 -3.19
CA THR A 414 11.78 19.39 -3.13
C THR A 414 12.45 19.54 -4.51
N GLY A 415 11.69 19.24 -5.58
CA GLY A 415 12.22 19.08 -6.93
C GLY A 415 13.04 17.79 -7.12
N LYS A 416 13.18 16.96 -6.08
CA LYS A 416 14.03 15.79 -6.11
C LYS A 416 13.28 14.56 -6.63
N GLN A 417 13.73 14.02 -7.76
CA GLN A 417 13.25 12.74 -8.25
C GLN A 417 13.78 11.60 -7.37
N ILE A 418 12.90 10.64 -7.09
CA ILE A 418 13.13 9.44 -6.30
C ILE A 418 12.47 8.24 -7.00
N GLY A 419 12.86 7.03 -6.62
CA GLY A 419 12.20 5.83 -7.13
C GLY A 419 10.75 5.70 -6.63
N PRO A 420 9.95 4.82 -7.27
CA PRO A 420 8.62 4.49 -6.78
C PRO A 420 8.71 3.71 -5.46
N GLY A 421 7.70 3.86 -4.60
CA GLY A 421 7.58 3.07 -3.38
C GLY A 421 7.91 3.85 -2.10
N LEU A 422 8.31 3.09 -1.07
CA LEU A 422 8.53 3.57 0.29
C LEU A 422 9.56 4.71 0.37
N VAL A 423 9.31 5.65 1.28
CA VAL A 423 10.19 6.81 1.56
C VAL A 423 10.52 6.91 3.05
N PRO A 424 11.15 5.91 3.69
CA PRO A 424 11.48 6.00 5.10
C PRO A 424 12.32 7.23 5.40
N ALA A 425 11.79 8.07 6.28
CA ALA A 425 12.37 9.33 6.68
C ALA A 425 12.85 9.26 8.12
N LEU A 426 14.00 9.88 8.39
CA LEU A 426 14.58 9.93 9.72
C LEU A 426 15.25 11.27 9.99
N ASN A 427 15.20 11.68 11.25
CA ASN A 427 15.92 12.84 11.75
C ASN A 427 17.38 12.45 12.01
N MET A 428 18.28 12.89 11.14
CA MET A 428 19.72 12.78 11.35
C MET A 428 20.18 13.98 12.18
N GLN A 429 21.03 13.77 13.19
CA GLN A 429 21.48 14.85 14.07
C GLN A 429 22.09 16.05 13.30
N PRO A 430 22.03 17.26 13.88
CA PRO A 430 22.61 18.46 13.28
C PRO A 430 24.09 18.24 12.91
N GLY A 431 24.44 18.48 11.64
CA GLY A 431 25.79 18.24 11.09
C GLY A 431 25.85 17.19 9.97
N VAL A 432 24.81 16.36 9.83
CA VAL A 432 24.62 15.45 8.67
C VAL A 432 23.56 16.01 7.72
N THR A 433 22.49 16.59 8.27
CA THR A 433 21.54 17.44 7.54
C THR A 433 21.72 18.87 8.05
N THR A 434 21.61 19.86 7.16
CA THR A 434 21.91 21.26 7.53
C THR A 434 20.68 22.15 7.62
N ASN A 435 19.44 21.63 7.65
CA ASN A 435 18.25 22.50 7.48
C ASN A 435 16.93 22.06 8.13
N ASN A 436 16.92 21.37 9.28
CA ASN A 436 15.65 20.88 9.89
C ASN A 436 14.79 20.02 8.93
N TRP A 437 15.40 19.46 7.87
CA TRP A 437 14.76 18.54 6.94
C TRP A 437 15.16 17.10 7.26
N PRO A 438 14.23 16.14 7.15
CA PRO A 438 14.55 14.73 7.30
C PRO A 438 15.50 14.24 6.21
N SER A 439 16.35 13.28 6.56
CA SER A 439 16.94 12.40 5.55
C SER A 439 15.90 11.40 5.09
N VAL A 440 15.91 11.05 3.81
CA VAL A 440 14.99 10.06 3.24
C VAL A 440 15.78 8.97 2.55
N ILE A 441 15.49 7.72 2.85
CA ILE A 441 16.02 6.58 2.11
C ILE A 441 15.04 6.21 1.01
N THR A 442 15.55 5.94 -0.19
CA THR A 442 14.77 5.46 -1.33
C THR A 442 15.61 4.46 -2.11
N LEU A 443 14.98 3.76 -3.06
CA LEU A 443 15.69 3.01 -4.09
C LEU A 443 15.67 3.77 -5.42
N MET A 444 16.69 3.54 -6.24
CA MET A 444 16.80 4.02 -7.62
C MET A 444 17.35 2.96 -8.56
#